data_AF-A0A5N5HVS9-F1
#
_entry.id   AF-A0A5N5HVS9-F1
#
_cell.length_a   1.000
_cell.length_b   1.000
_cell.length_c   1.000
_cell.angle_alpha   90.00
_cell.angle_beta   90.00
_cell.angle_gamma   90.00
#
_symmetry.space_group_name_H-M   'P 1'
#
loop_
_entity.id
_entity.type
_entity.pdbx_description
1 polymer ?
#
loop_
_entity_poly.entity_id
_entity_poly.type
_entity_poly.pdbx_seq_one_letter_code
_entity_poly.pdbx_strand_id
1 'polypeptide(L)'
;MRANAFAAFGALSNYGIGPQHEAFLEQVHTVIPRLVLHLHDDDVSVRQACRTTLKQIAPLLEMDGLLPLFNMHSFNHDHRTDYEGFVRDLTKQFVQHHPLRLDTYMASTIQAFDAPWPIIQANAIYFSSCMLSLSDDQHILNQYYAQVFETLVGKMSKSADAVVRATCSSALGLLLKFSKSSSWKSARVDRTDSSHSIRKGHDFSV
;
A
#
# COMPACT_ATOMS: atom_id res chain seq x y z
N MET A 1 23.48 1.05 -11.62
CA MET A 1 22.53 0.28 -12.47
C MET A 1 21.06 0.48 -12.09
N ARG A 2 20.65 0.38 -10.81
CA ARG A 2 19.23 0.53 -10.40
C ARG A 2 18.60 1.88 -10.78
N ALA A 3 19.25 3.00 -10.46
CA ALA A 3 18.76 4.34 -10.81
C ALA A 3 18.51 4.50 -12.32
N ASN A 4 19.46 4.08 -13.16
CA ASN A 4 19.31 4.13 -14.61
C ASN A 4 18.16 3.25 -15.11
N ALA A 5 17.92 2.08 -14.51
CA ALA A 5 16.81 1.22 -14.88
C ALA A 5 15.45 1.87 -14.58
N PHE A 6 15.29 2.48 -13.39
CA PHE A 6 14.07 3.22 -13.06
C PHE A 6 13.86 4.41 -14.00
N ALA A 7 14.91 5.21 -14.22
CA ALA A 7 14.85 6.37 -15.11
C ALA A 7 14.51 5.97 -16.56
N ALA A 8 15.11 4.88 -17.07
CA ALA A 8 14.81 4.35 -18.38
C ALA A 8 13.33 3.89 -18.48
N PHE A 9 12.83 3.18 -17.47
CA PHE A 9 11.42 2.80 -17.43
C PHE A 9 10.48 4.02 -17.45
N GLY A 10 10.82 5.07 -16.70
CA GLY A 10 10.07 6.33 -16.72
C GLY A 10 10.09 7.00 -18.09
N ALA A 11 11.24 7.02 -18.77
CA ALA A 11 11.34 7.57 -20.13
C ALA A 11 10.50 6.79 -21.16
N LEU A 12 10.30 5.47 -20.95
CA LEU A 12 9.44 4.65 -21.81
C LEU A 12 7.97 5.06 -21.76
N SER A 13 7.51 5.78 -20.73
CA SER A 13 6.12 6.22 -20.64
C SER A 13 5.70 7.12 -21.80
N ASN A 14 6.65 7.85 -22.40
CA ASN A 14 6.41 8.67 -23.58
C ASN A 14 6.03 7.86 -24.83
N TYR A 15 6.34 6.56 -24.83
CA TYR A 15 6.08 5.64 -25.95
C TYR A 15 4.95 4.65 -25.65
N GLY A 16 4.43 4.64 -24.42
CA GLY A 16 3.29 3.82 -23.99
C GLY A 16 1.95 4.35 -24.51
N ILE A 17 1.89 4.83 -25.76
CA ILE A 17 0.69 5.40 -26.38
C ILE A 17 0.18 4.50 -27.53
N GLY A 18 -1.07 4.71 -27.93
CA GLY A 18 -1.66 3.98 -29.05
C GLY A 18 -1.75 2.47 -28.79
N PRO A 19 -1.40 1.59 -29.75
CA PRO A 19 -1.58 0.14 -29.62
C PRO A 19 -0.82 -0.51 -28.45
N GLN A 20 0.23 0.14 -27.94
CA GLN A 20 1.07 -0.40 -26.86
C GLN A 20 0.64 0.06 -25.47
N HIS A 21 -0.37 0.94 -25.38
CA HIS A 21 -0.79 1.57 -24.14
C HIS A 21 -1.17 0.56 -23.05
N GLU A 22 -2.03 -0.40 -23.38
CA GLU A 22 -2.51 -1.42 -22.43
C GLU A 22 -1.36 -2.29 -21.92
N ALA A 23 -0.52 -2.81 -22.81
CA ALA A 23 0.63 -3.63 -22.43
C ALA A 23 1.63 -2.86 -21.56
N PHE A 24 1.85 -1.57 -21.83
CA PHE A 24 2.71 -0.73 -21.01
C PHE A 24 2.07 -0.45 -19.64
N LEU A 25 0.77 -0.20 -19.58
CA LEU A 25 0.05 0.01 -18.32
C LEU A 25 0.12 -1.21 -17.40
N GLU A 26 0.04 -2.44 -17.95
CA GLU A 26 0.29 -3.66 -17.19
C GLU A 26 1.70 -3.71 -16.57
N GLN A 27 2.71 -3.27 -17.33
CA GLN A 27 4.07 -3.15 -16.81
C GLN A 27 4.19 -2.07 -15.73
N VAL A 28 3.49 -0.95 -15.90
CA VAL A 28 3.43 0.11 -14.87
C VAL A 28 2.93 -0.47 -13.55
N HIS A 29 1.81 -1.19 -13.56
CA HIS A 29 1.28 -1.84 -12.35
C HIS A 29 2.27 -2.85 -11.74
N THR A 30 2.99 -3.60 -12.58
CA THR A 30 4.00 -4.56 -12.10
C THR A 30 5.19 -3.85 -11.41
N VAL A 31 5.57 -2.66 -11.89
CA VAL A 31 6.74 -1.92 -11.42
C VAL A 31 6.43 -0.99 -10.23
N ILE A 32 5.17 -0.54 -10.07
CA ILE A 32 4.75 0.38 -8.98
C ILE A 32 5.25 -0.05 -7.60
N PRO A 33 5.07 -1.31 -7.14
CA PRO A 33 5.54 -1.71 -5.82
C PRO A 33 7.03 -1.43 -5.67
N ARG A 34 7.84 -1.84 -6.66
CA ARG A 34 9.28 -1.63 -6.64
C ARG A 34 9.67 -0.16 -6.63
N LEU A 35 8.96 0.71 -7.36
CA LEU A 35 9.18 2.16 -7.29
C LEU A 35 8.91 2.69 -5.87
N VAL A 36 7.75 2.33 -5.29
CA VAL A 36 7.37 2.77 -3.94
C VAL A 36 8.43 2.36 -2.92
N LEU A 37 8.89 1.11 -2.97
CA LEU A 37 9.92 0.61 -2.04
C LEU A 37 11.24 1.38 -2.12
N HIS A 38 11.56 1.97 -3.27
CA HIS A 38 12.82 2.66 -3.53
C HIS A 38 12.73 4.18 -3.44
N LEU A 39 11.55 4.75 -3.13
CA LEU A 39 11.41 6.18 -2.84
C LEU A 39 12.20 6.62 -1.60
N HIS A 40 12.47 5.69 -0.70
CA HIS A 40 13.34 5.86 0.45
C HIS A 40 14.44 4.79 0.45
N ASP A 41 15.31 4.88 -0.55
CA ASP A 41 16.55 4.11 -0.68
C ASP A 41 17.73 4.84 -0.03
N ASP A 42 18.78 4.12 0.38
CA ASP A 42 20.02 4.76 0.88
C ASP A 42 20.74 5.54 -0.24
N ASP A 43 20.61 5.09 -1.49
CA ASP A 43 21.16 5.75 -2.67
C ASP A 43 20.25 6.90 -3.14
N VAL A 44 20.75 8.13 -3.01
CA VAL A 44 20.06 9.37 -3.42
C VAL A 44 19.67 9.33 -4.90
N SER A 45 20.53 8.77 -5.76
CA SER A 45 20.27 8.69 -7.20
C SER A 45 19.10 7.77 -7.51
N VAL A 46 18.93 6.70 -6.72
CA VAL A 46 17.79 5.77 -6.84
C VAL A 46 16.51 6.45 -6.39
N ARG A 47 16.53 7.18 -5.25
CA ARG A 47 15.36 7.95 -4.78
C ARG A 47 14.88 8.92 -5.87
N GLN A 48 15.80 9.70 -6.43
CA GLN A 48 15.46 10.69 -7.44
C GLN A 48 14.93 10.06 -8.73
N ALA A 49 15.52 8.95 -9.16
CA ALA A 49 15.03 8.19 -10.31
C ALA A 49 13.60 7.70 -10.05
N CYS A 50 13.32 7.06 -8.91
CA CYS A 50 11.98 6.57 -8.59
C CYS A 50 10.93 7.68 -8.52
N ARG A 51 11.26 8.83 -7.91
CA ARG A 51 10.35 10.00 -7.86
C ARG A 51 10.03 10.52 -9.26
N THR A 52 11.07 10.66 -10.09
CA THR A 52 10.93 11.13 -11.48
C THR A 52 10.08 10.16 -12.29
N THR A 53 10.38 8.87 -12.20
CA THR A 53 9.64 7.81 -12.89
C THR A 53 8.17 7.78 -12.46
N LEU A 54 7.85 7.88 -11.17
CA LEU A 54 6.46 7.96 -10.70
C LEU A 54 5.72 9.16 -11.30
N LYS A 55 6.34 10.35 -11.34
CA LYS A 55 5.75 11.52 -11.97
C LYS A 55 5.47 11.29 -13.47
N GLN A 56 6.37 10.60 -14.16
CA GLN A 56 6.26 10.31 -15.60
C GLN A 56 5.17 9.29 -15.94
N ILE A 57 4.90 8.32 -15.07
CA ILE A 57 3.85 7.31 -15.28
C ILE A 57 2.51 7.70 -14.66
N ALA A 58 2.47 8.71 -13.78
CA ALA A 58 1.24 9.16 -13.11
C ALA A 58 0.05 9.41 -14.06
N PRO A 59 0.25 10.09 -15.21
CA PRO A 59 -0.85 10.34 -16.15
C PRO A 59 -1.50 9.07 -16.71
N LEU A 60 -0.79 7.94 -16.71
CA LEU A 60 -1.28 6.66 -17.23
C LEU A 60 -2.16 5.92 -16.21
N LEU A 61 -2.10 6.31 -14.93
CA LEU A 61 -2.79 5.60 -13.85
C LEU A 61 -4.23 6.09 -13.63
N GLU A 62 -4.66 7.16 -14.30
CA GLU A 62 -6.02 7.69 -14.23
C GLU A 62 -6.53 7.91 -12.79
N MET A 63 -5.64 8.40 -11.92
CA MET A 63 -5.90 8.68 -10.51
C MET A 63 -5.78 10.18 -10.25
N ASP A 64 -6.91 10.89 -10.22
CA ASP A 64 -6.94 12.34 -10.02
C ASP A 64 -6.18 12.80 -8.77
N GLY A 65 -6.14 11.97 -7.72
CA GLY A 65 -5.42 12.27 -6.48
C GLY A 65 -3.91 12.08 -6.52
N LEU A 66 -3.31 11.53 -7.59
CA LEU A 66 -1.85 11.31 -7.64
C LEU A 66 -1.04 12.59 -7.85
N LEU A 67 -1.46 13.46 -8.77
CA LEU A 67 -0.71 14.68 -9.07
C LEU A 67 -0.58 15.63 -7.86
N PRO A 68 -1.67 15.91 -7.10
CA PRO A 68 -1.56 16.68 -5.86
C PRO A 68 -0.63 16.00 -4.83
N LEU A 69 -0.70 14.67 -4.73
CA LEU A 69 0.09 13.89 -3.79
C LEU A 69 1.59 13.96 -4.09
N PHE A 70 1.98 14.04 -5.37
CA PHE A 70 3.38 14.22 -5.78
C PHE A 70 3.92 15.66 -5.58
N ASN A 71 3.02 16.62 -5.34
CA ASN A 71 3.38 17.99 -5.01
C ASN A 71 3.45 18.23 -3.48
N MET A 72 3.09 17.24 -2.67
CA MET A 72 3.21 17.34 -1.22
C MET A 72 4.67 17.40 -0.78
N HIS A 73 4.92 18.12 0.31
CA HIS A 73 6.23 18.21 0.94
C HIS A 73 6.82 16.83 1.25
N SER A 74 5.97 15.90 1.70
CA SER A 74 6.35 14.53 2.06
C SER A 74 6.97 13.73 0.91
N PHE A 75 6.66 14.04 -0.35
CA PHE A 75 7.22 13.34 -1.49
C PHE A 75 8.64 13.79 -1.83
N ASN A 76 9.00 15.03 -1.50
CA ASN A 76 10.26 15.64 -1.92
C ASN A 76 11.36 15.57 -0.84
N HIS A 77 11.00 15.22 0.41
CA HIS A 77 11.94 15.09 1.52
C HIS A 77 12.43 13.66 1.74
N ASP A 78 13.62 13.56 2.33
CA ASP A 78 14.31 12.30 2.57
C ASP A 78 14.08 11.72 3.98
N HIS A 79 13.23 12.35 4.81
CA HIS A 79 12.92 11.82 6.13
C HIS A 79 12.00 10.60 6.03
N ARG A 80 12.27 9.60 6.87
CA ARG A 80 11.47 8.37 6.91
C ARG A 80 9.98 8.63 7.20
N THR A 81 9.66 9.58 8.07
CA THR A 81 8.28 9.95 8.41
C THR A 81 7.52 10.57 7.24
N ASP A 82 8.22 11.34 6.40
CA ASP A 82 7.66 11.91 5.18
C ASP A 82 7.34 10.81 4.17
N TYR A 83 8.28 9.88 3.96
CA TYR A 83 8.05 8.68 3.15
C TYR A 83 6.85 7.86 3.66
N GLU A 84 6.80 7.56 4.96
CA GLU A 84 5.71 6.80 5.56
C GLU A 84 4.34 7.49 5.39
N GLY A 85 4.30 8.82 5.57
CA GLY A 85 3.11 9.62 5.30
C GLY A 85 2.65 9.53 3.85
N PHE A 86 3.58 9.73 2.91
CA PHE A 86 3.34 9.62 1.48
C PHE A 86 2.81 8.23 1.09
N VAL A 87 3.47 7.16 1.55
CA VAL A 87 3.07 5.78 1.20
C VAL A 87 1.66 5.50 1.66
N ARG A 88 1.28 5.92 2.87
CA ARG A 88 -0.07 5.73 3.38
C ARG A 88 -1.12 6.44 2.50
N ASP A 89 -0.84 7.68 2.08
CA ASP A 89 -1.79 8.42 1.24
C ASP A 89 -1.84 7.84 -0.18
N LEU A 90 -0.71 7.37 -0.72
CA LEU A 90 -0.65 6.66 -2.00
C LEU A 90 -1.45 5.35 -1.95
N THR A 91 -1.32 4.59 -0.87
CA THR A 91 -2.09 3.36 -0.67
C THR A 91 -3.59 3.62 -0.68
N LYS A 92 -4.07 4.71 -0.06
CA LYS A 92 -5.51 5.08 -0.11
C LYS A 92 -5.97 5.26 -1.55
N GLN A 93 -5.15 5.91 -2.37
CA GLN A 93 -5.47 6.09 -3.79
C GLN A 93 -5.53 4.74 -4.53
N PHE A 94 -4.62 3.81 -4.26
CA PHE A 94 -4.67 2.47 -4.86
C PHE A 94 -5.91 1.67 -4.43
N VAL A 95 -6.27 1.70 -3.15
CA VAL A 95 -7.49 1.03 -2.65
C VAL A 95 -8.73 1.61 -3.30
N GLN A 96 -8.78 2.94 -3.49
CA GLN A 96 -9.94 3.62 -4.06
C GLN A 96 -10.08 3.40 -5.58
N HIS A 97 -8.98 3.49 -6.33
CA HIS A 97 -9.02 3.55 -7.79
C HIS A 97 -8.61 2.25 -8.48
N HIS A 98 -7.80 1.43 -7.82
CA HIS A 98 -7.24 0.18 -8.39
C HIS A 98 -7.37 -1.02 -7.43
N PRO A 99 -8.53 -1.29 -6.82
CA PRO A 99 -8.69 -2.37 -5.85
C PRO A 99 -8.33 -3.75 -6.42
N LEU A 100 -8.62 -4.00 -7.70
CA LEU A 100 -8.30 -5.25 -8.39
C LEU A 100 -6.78 -5.49 -8.56
N ARG A 101 -5.94 -4.46 -8.37
CA ARG A 101 -4.48 -4.56 -8.47
C ARG A 101 -3.81 -4.82 -7.12
N LEU A 102 -4.54 -4.73 -6.01
CA LEU A 102 -3.97 -4.89 -4.68
C LEU A 102 -3.30 -6.24 -4.48
N ASP A 103 -3.85 -7.31 -5.06
CA ASP A 103 -3.23 -8.64 -5.03
C ASP A 103 -1.83 -8.63 -5.68
N THR A 104 -1.73 -8.08 -6.89
CA THR A 104 -0.45 -7.93 -7.61
C THR A 104 0.54 -7.08 -6.83
N TYR A 105 0.08 -5.98 -6.23
CA TYR A 105 0.94 -5.11 -5.42
C TYR A 105 1.42 -5.79 -4.14
N MET A 106 0.55 -6.51 -3.45
CA MET A 106 0.87 -7.28 -2.24
C MET A 106 1.90 -8.37 -2.56
N ALA A 107 1.65 -9.20 -3.58
CA ALA A 107 2.55 -10.26 -4.00
C ALA A 107 3.95 -9.74 -4.33
N SER A 108 4.05 -8.67 -5.12
CA SER A 108 5.34 -8.03 -5.47
C SER A 108 6.04 -7.40 -4.27
N THR A 109 5.29 -6.83 -3.33
CA THR A 109 5.81 -6.22 -2.10
C THR A 109 6.38 -7.27 -1.14
N ILE A 110 5.67 -8.38 -0.92
CA ILE A 110 6.10 -9.45 0.00
C ILE A 110 7.42 -10.09 -0.45
N GLN A 111 7.65 -10.22 -1.76
CA GLN A 111 8.94 -10.69 -2.29
C GLN A 111 10.13 -9.83 -1.85
N ALA A 112 9.91 -8.58 -1.43
CA ALA A 112 10.96 -7.69 -0.95
C ALA A 112 11.26 -7.82 0.56
N PHE A 113 10.52 -8.65 1.29
CA PHE A 113 10.79 -8.91 2.71
C PHE A 113 12.16 -9.53 2.96
N ASP A 114 12.72 -10.23 1.97
CA ASP A 114 14.03 -10.87 2.05
C ASP A 114 15.07 -10.18 1.15
N ALA A 115 14.80 -8.93 0.75
CA ALA A 115 15.78 -8.12 0.01
C ALA A 115 17.07 -7.94 0.84
N PRO A 116 18.26 -7.91 0.22
CA PRO A 116 19.51 -7.75 0.95
C PRO A 116 19.68 -6.37 1.58
N TRP A 117 18.85 -5.39 1.22
CA TRP A 117 18.88 -4.03 1.74
C TRP A 117 17.85 -3.86 2.87
N PRO A 118 18.28 -3.60 4.12
CA PRO A 118 17.36 -3.48 5.25
C PRO A 118 16.30 -2.38 5.07
N ILE A 119 16.66 -1.27 4.42
CA ILE A 119 15.71 -0.19 4.15
C ILE A 119 14.60 -0.62 3.20
N ILE A 120 14.90 -1.45 2.20
CA ILE A 120 13.92 -1.99 1.26
C ILE A 120 13.00 -3.00 1.95
N GLN A 121 13.53 -3.84 2.85
CA GLN A 121 12.70 -4.71 3.69
C GLN A 121 11.73 -3.89 4.55
N ALA A 122 12.24 -2.86 5.23
CA ALA A 122 11.42 -1.97 6.05
C ALA A 122 10.32 -1.28 5.23
N ASN A 123 10.66 -0.77 4.06
CA ASN A 123 9.72 -0.12 3.16
C ASN A 123 8.62 -1.09 2.67
N ALA A 124 8.99 -2.35 2.39
CA ALA A 124 8.05 -3.39 1.98
C ALA A 124 7.08 -3.76 3.10
N ILE A 125 7.61 -3.93 4.31
CA ILE A 125 6.84 -4.21 5.52
C ILE A 125 5.83 -3.09 5.77
N TYR A 126 6.26 -1.84 5.67
CA TYR A 126 5.36 -0.69 5.86
C TYR A 126 4.27 -0.64 4.79
N PHE A 127 4.64 -0.75 3.51
CA PHE A 127 3.69 -0.62 2.40
C PHE A 127 2.63 -1.74 2.38
N SER A 128 3.04 -2.99 2.59
CA SER A 128 2.10 -4.12 2.71
C SER A 128 1.16 -3.98 3.91
N SER A 129 1.67 -3.48 5.04
CA SER A 129 0.84 -3.22 6.21
C SER A 129 -0.15 -2.07 5.98
N CYS A 130 0.25 -1.02 5.24
CA CYS A 130 -0.68 0.03 4.80
C CYS A 130 -1.80 -0.56 3.95
N MET A 131 -1.47 -1.39 2.95
CA MET A 131 -2.46 -2.03 2.06
C MET A 131 -3.45 -2.88 2.85
N LEU A 132 -2.97 -3.75 3.76
CA LEU A 132 -3.84 -4.54 4.63
C LEU A 132 -4.69 -3.67 5.56
N SER A 133 -4.12 -2.63 6.16
CA SER A 133 -4.82 -1.79 7.12
C SER A 133 -5.93 -0.93 6.48
N LEU A 134 -5.79 -0.60 5.20
CA LEU A 134 -6.70 0.27 4.46
C LEU A 134 -7.65 -0.50 3.53
N SER A 135 -7.44 -1.80 3.34
CA SER A 135 -8.29 -2.65 2.50
C SER A 135 -9.52 -3.14 3.28
N ASP A 136 -10.69 -3.01 2.66
CA ASP A 136 -11.93 -3.68 3.11
C ASP A 136 -12.16 -5.02 2.37
N ASP A 137 -11.30 -5.37 1.40
CA ASP A 137 -11.37 -6.61 0.62
C ASP A 137 -10.98 -7.83 1.46
N GLN A 138 -11.97 -8.70 1.74
CA GLN A 138 -11.78 -9.91 2.52
C GLN A 138 -10.86 -10.93 1.86
N HIS A 139 -10.80 -10.98 0.53
CA HIS A 139 -9.90 -11.89 -0.19
C HIS A 139 -8.44 -11.50 0.09
N ILE A 140 -8.11 -10.22 -0.07
CA ILE A 140 -6.77 -9.68 0.23
C ILE A 140 -6.40 -9.91 1.70
N LEU A 141 -7.33 -9.62 2.62
CA LEU A 141 -7.09 -9.81 4.05
C LEU A 141 -6.84 -11.28 4.40
N ASN A 142 -7.69 -12.18 3.93
CA ASN A 142 -7.56 -13.62 4.22
C ASN A 142 -6.28 -14.22 3.62
N GLN A 143 -5.86 -13.75 2.44
CA GLN A 143 -4.69 -14.29 1.75
C GLN A 143 -3.38 -13.83 2.40
N TYR A 144 -3.28 -12.56 2.81
CA TYR A 144 -1.99 -11.97 3.15
C TYR A 144 -1.81 -11.62 4.63
N TYR A 145 -2.89 -11.45 5.41
CA TYR A 145 -2.78 -10.95 6.78
C TYR A 145 -1.92 -11.84 7.67
N ALA A 146 -2.13 -13.17 7.64
CA ALA A 146 -1.37 -14.11 8.46
C ALA A 146 0.14 -14.05 8.14
N GLN A 147 0.50 -14.15 6.86
CA GLN A 147 1.90 -14.11 6.42
C GLN A 147 2.60 -12.80 6.80
N VAL A 148 1.93 -11.65 6.58
CA VAL A 148 2.50 -10.35 6.93
C VAL A 148 2.66 -10.25 8.44
N PHE A 149 1.62 -10.60 9.21
CA PHE A 149 1.65 -10.55 10.68
C PHE A 149 2.78 -11.42 11.27
N GLU A 150 2.93 -12.66 10.80
CA GLU A 150 4.01 -13.56 11.20
C GLU A 150 5.39 -12.95 10.89
N THR A 151 5.53 -12.35 9.70
CA THR A 151 6.77 -11.66 9.32
C THR A 151 7.08 -10.50 10.25
N LEU A 152 6.07 -9.69 10.61
CA LEU A 152 6.24 -8.57 11.56
C LEU A 152 6.79 -9.07 12.90
N VAL A 153 6.11 -10.06 13.51
CA VAL A 153 6.49 -10.60 14.81
C VAL A 153 7.88 -11.24 14.78
N GLY A 154 8.18 -11.98 13.71
CA GLY A 154 9.48 -12.63 13.50
C GLY A 154 10.61 -11.61 13.36
N LYS A 155 10.50 -10.67 12.42
CA LYS A 155 11.56 -9.69 12.15
C LYS A 155 11.69 -8.64 13.26
N MET A 156 10.60 -8.27 13.96
CA MET A 156 10.66 -7.36 15.11
C MET A 156 11.57 -7.90 16.22
N SER A 157 11.53 -9.21 16.46
CA SER A 157 12.30 -9.86 17.54
C SER A 157 13.70 -10.27 17.10
N LYS A 158 13.89 -10.61 15.82
CA LYS A 158 15.10 -11.32 15.35
C LYS A 158 15.96 -10.57 14.33
N SER A 159 15.45 -9.51 13.70
CA SER A 159 16.24 -8.78 12.69
C SER A 159 17.44 -8.11 13.36
N ALA A 160 18.62 -8.18 12.71
CA ALA A 160 19.81 -7.45 13.14
C ALA A 160 19.65 -5.93 12.95
N ASP A 161 18.85 -5.51 11.98
CA ASP A 161 18.71 -4.12 11.57
C ASP A 161 17.66 -3.37 12.39
N ALA A 162 18.09 -2.29 13.06
CA ALA A 162 17.21 -1.49 13.90
C ALA A 162 16.03 -0.88 13.12
N VAL A 163 16.25 -0.47 11.86
CA VAL A 163 15.20 0.09 11.00
C VAL A 163 14.10 -0.93 10.70
N VAL A 164 14.46 -2.19 10.48
CA VAL A 164 13.48 -3.26 10.23
C VAL A 164 12.68 -3.53 11.51
N ARG A 165 13.35 -3.65 12.67
CA ARG A 165 12.66 -3.86 13.96
C ARG A 165 11.68 -2.72 14.30
N ALA A 166 12.12 -1.47 14.16
CA ALA A 166 11.29 -0.30 14.42
C ALA A 166 10.08 -0.24 13.48
N THR A 167 10.29 -0.55 12.20
CA THR A 167 9.22 -0.57 11.20
C THR A 167 8.19 -1.66 11.47
N CYS A 168 8.63 -2.87 11.85
CA CYS A 168 7.71 -3.94 12.25
C CYS A 168 6.84 -3.53 13.44
N SER A 169 7.41 -2.85 14.43
CA SER A 169 6.66 -2.36 15.60
C SER A 169 5.59 -1.33 15.21
N SER A 170 5.95 -0.35 14.38
CA SER A 170 5.02 0.65 13.83
C SER A 170 3.91 -0.01 12.99
N ALA A 171 4.29 -0.90 12.08
CA ALA A 171 3.38 -1.66 11.20
C ALA A 171 2.38 -2.52 11.98
N LEU A 172 2.83 -3.16 13.07
CA LEU A 172 1.95 -3.93 13.95
C LEU A 172 0.89 -3.01 14.61
N GLY A 173 1.30 -1.81 15.02
CA GLY A 173 0.40 -0.78 15.53
C GLY A 173 -0.67 -0.35 14.51
N LEU A 174 -0.31 -0.25 13.23
CA LEU A 174 -1.27 -0.02 12.15
C LEU A 174 -2.30 -1.15 12.09
N LEU A 175 -1.87 -2.40 11.92
CA LEU A 175 -2.79 -3.54 11.77
C LEU A 175 -3.76 -3.70 12.95
N LEU A 176 -3.26 -3.53 14.20
CA LEU A 176 -4.09 -3.66 15.40
C LEU A 176 -5.14 -2.56 15.53
N LYS A 177 -4.81 -1.32 15.16
CA LYS A 177 -5.76 -0.20 15.22
C LYS A 177 -6.95 -0.42 14.28
N PHE A 178 -6.68 -0.96 13.10
CA PHE A 178 -7.72 -1.20 12.09
C PHE A 178 -8.56 -2.45 12.37
N SER A 179 -7.97 -3.52 12.92
CA SER A 179 -8.72 -4.69 13.41
C SER A 179 -9.78 -4.31 14.47
N LYS A 180 -9.44 -3.37 15.38
CA LYS A 180 -10.41 -2.88 16.38
C LYS A 180 -11.51 -2.01 15.76
N SER A 181 -11.17 -1.21 14.75
CA SER A 181 -12.14 -0.38 14.03
C SER A 181 -13.16 -1.20 13.26
N SER A 182 -12.76 -2.30 12.59
CA SER A 182 -13.70 -3.19 11.89
C SER A 182 -14.59 -3.95 12.87
N SER A 183 -14.03 -4.45 13.98
CA SER A 183 -14.79 -5.10 15.06
C SER A 183 -15.87 -4.17 15.66
N TRP A 184 -15.55 -2.89 15.91
CA TRP A 184 -16.52 -1.91 16.40
C TRP A 184 -17.59 -1.54 15.36
N LYS A 185 -17.23 -1.48 14.06
CA LYS A 185 -18.20 -1.27 12.98
C LYS A 185 -19.18 -2.45 12.87
N SER A 186 -18.67 -3.68 12.92
CA SER A 186 -19.50 -4.91 12.90
C SER A 186 -20.46 -4.97 14.09
N ALA A 187 -19.97 -4.69 15.30
CA ALA A 187 -20.80 -4.71 16.52
C ALA A 187 -21.89 -3.62 16.55
N ARG A 188 -21.73 -2.54 15.77
CA ARG A 188 -22.75 -1.49 15.63
C ARG A 188 -23.86 -1.90 14.66
N VAL A 189 -23.52 -2.60 13.57
CA VAL A 189 -24.50 -3.07 12.57
C VAL A 189 -25.44 -4.12 13.17
N ASP A 190 -24.93 -5.06 13.97
CA ASP A 190 -25.76 -6.06 14.68
C ASP A 190 -26.78 -5.42 15.65
N ARG A 191 -26.44 -4.27 16.25
CA ARG A 191 -27.35 -3.56 17.17
C ARG A 191 -28.48 -2.83 16.45
N THR A 192 -28.26 -2.37 15.22
CA THR A 192 -29.28 -1.67 14.42
C THR A 192 -30.28 -2.63 13.76
N ASP A 193 -29.87 -3.84 13.40
CA ASP A 193 -30.79 -4.85 12.84
C ASP A 193 -31.67 -5.50 13.92
N SER A 194 -31.17 -5.60 15.15
CA SER A 194 -31.93 -6.13 16.29
C SER A 194 -33.08 -5.23 16.74
N SER A 195 -33.09 -3.95 16.33
CA SER A 195 -34.13 -2.98 16.75
C SER A 195 -35.32 -2.88 15.77
N HIS A 196 -35.26 -3.52 14.61
CA HIS A 196 -36.36 -3.52 13.63
C HIS A 196 -37.29 -4.75 13.68
N SER A 197 -37.02 -5.74 14.54
CA SER A 197 -37.81 -6.98 14.65
C SER A 197 -38.96 -6.93 15.67
N ILE A 198 -39.10 -5.87 16.48
CA ILE A 198 -40.08 -5.80 17.57
C ILE A 198 -41.17 -4.76 17.25
N ARG A 199 -41.94 -4.95 16.17
CA ARG A 199 -43.20 -4.19 15.95
C ARG A 199 -44.09 -4.75 14.83
N LYS A 200 -44.37 -6.05 14.81
CA LYS A 200 -45.57 -6.57 14.13
C LYS A 200 -46.11 -7.77 14.89
N GLY A 201 -47.16 -7.55 15.66
CA GLY A 201 -47.89 -8.62 16.35
C GLY A 201 -48.76 -8.07 17.46
N HIS A 202 -49.85 -7.41 17.09
CA HIS A 202 -51.15 -7.45 17.79
C HIS A 202 -52.15 -6.63 16.97
N ASP A 203 -52.96 -7.31 16.17
CA ASP A 203 -54.34 -6.89 15.87
C ASP A 203 -55.11 -8.07 15.26
N PHE A 204 -55.84 -8.77 16.13
CA PHE A 204 -56.98 -9.67 15.93
C PHE A 204 -57.55 -9.84 17.35
N SER A 205 -58.81 -9.56 17.71
CA SER A 205 -60.07 -9.89 17.04
C SER A 205 -61.24 -9.11 17.67
N VAL A 206 -62.29 -8.91 16.85
CA VAL A 206 -63.76 -8.87 17.12
C VAL A 206 -64.27 -8.19 18.40
#